data_AF-A0A3M1LKR6-F1
#
_entry.id   AF-A0A3M1LKR6-F1
#
_cell.length_a   1.000
_cell.length_b   1.000
_cell.length_c   1.000
_cell.angle_alpha   90.00
_cell.angle_beta   90.00
_cell.angle_gamma   90.00
#
_symmetry.space_group_name_H-M   'P 1'
#
loop_
_entity.id
_entity.type
_entity.pdbx_description
1 polymer ?
#
loop_
_entity_poly.entity_id
_entity_poly.type
_entity_poly.pdbx_seq_one_letter_code
_entity_poly.pdbx_strand_id
1 'polypeptide(L)'
;VSHFRLPFLKRWVPLPLLVAMDRLAQPTGRWWQFSPSVFLRCRASWEKPLAPAGAFFRCPACGEIALREEPDALLCPGCGHRWPHRDGIYDFKPG
;
A
#
# COMPACT_ATOMS: atom_id res chain seq x y z
N VAL A 1 -15.58 2.30 2.92
CA VAL A 1 -15.05 3.56 3.51
C VAL A 1 -16.14 4.60 3.40
N SER A 2 -16.40 5.39 4.44
CA SER A 2 -17.47 6.38 4.37
C SER A 2 -17.03 7.70 3.73
N HIS A 3 -17.87 8.23 2.85
CA HIS A 3 -17.74 9.54 2.21
C HIS A 3 -18.19 10.68 3.14
N PHE A 4 -19.05 10.39 4.10
CA PHE A 4 -19.69 11.37 4.98
C PHE A 4 -18.93 11.57 6.30
N ARG A 5 -17.62 11.88 6.23
CA ARG A 5 -16.78 12.13 7.42
C ARG A 5 -16.89 13.55 7.98
N LEU A 6 -18.03 14.21 7.85
CA LEU A 6 -18.26 15.55 8.39
C LEU A 6 -18.84 15.46 9.82
N PRO A 7 -18.19 16.06 10.84
CA PRO A 7 -18.67 16.01 12.23
C PRO A 7 -20.09 16.56 12.41
N PHE A 8 -20.44 17.58 11.62
CA PHE A 8 -21.77 18.20 11.61
C PHE A 8 -22.87 17.18 11.25
N LEU A 9 -22.66 16.40 10.19
CA LEU A 9 -23.68 15.48 9.69
C LEU A 9 -24.00 14.37 10.69
N LYS A 10 -22.99 13.91 11.45
CA LYS A 10 -23.16 12.91 12.50
C LYS A 10 -23.96 13.39 13.71
N ARG A 11 -24.09 14.71 13.91
CA ARG A 11 -24.86 15.29 15.03
C ARG A 11 -26.34 15.47 14.72
N TRP A 12 -26.68 15.68 13.45
CA TRP A 12 -28.04 16.05 13.04
C TRP A 12 -28.76 14.95 12.23
N VAL A 13 -28.03 13.99 11.67
CA VAL A 13 -28.61 12.96 10.80
C VAL A 13 -28.57 11.60 11.51
N PRO A 14 -29.71 10.88 11.61
CA PRO A 14 -29.74 9.53 12.13
C PRO A 14 -28.78 8.59 11.39
N LEU A 15 -28.06 7.76 12.15
CA LEU A 15 -27.06 6.82 11.60
C LEU A 15 -27.59 5.94 10.45
N PRO A 16 -28.83 5.39 10.50
CA PRO A 16 -29.33 4.55 9.40
C PRO A 16 -29.41 5.29 8.07
N LEU A 17 -29.77 6.58 8.10
CA LEU A 17 -29.85 7.41 6.90
C LEU A 17 -28.45 7.69 6.33
N LEU A 18 -27.48 7.96 7.20
CA LEU A 18 -26.08 8.13 6.77
C LEU A 18 -25.52 6.87 6.11
N VAL A 19 -25.84 5.69 6.64
CA VAL A 19 -25.44 4.42 6.06
C VAL A 19 -26.12 4.19 4.70
N ALA A 20 -27.40 4.54 4.56
CA ALA A 20 -28.11 4.44 3.29
C ALA A 20 -27.51 5.36 2.22
N MET A 21 -27.25 6.62 2.55
CA MET A 21 -26.60 7.58 1.66
C MET A 21 -25.19 7.12 1.26
N ASP A 22 -24.43 6.57 2.22
CA ASP A 22 -23.09 6.05 1.94
C ASP A 22 -23.13 4.86 0.97
N ARG A 23 -24.11 3.96 1.13
CA ARG A 23 -24.33 2.83 0.19
C ARG A 23 -24.68 3.30 -1.21
N LEU A 24 -25.49 4.35 -1.36
CA LEU A 24 -25.81 4.94 -2.66
C LEU A 24 -24.60 5.60 -3.33
N ALA A 25 -23.69 6.17 -2.54
CA ALA A 25 -22.47 6.79 -3.03
C ALA A 25 -21.32 5.79 -3.32
N GLN A 26 -21.36 4.57 -2.77
CA GLN A 26 -20.28 3.59 -2.97
C GLN A 26 -20.01 3.22 -4.45
N PRO A 27 -21.02 3.02 -5.32
CA PRO A 27 -20.79 2.73 -6.74
C PRO A 27 -20.14 3.89 -7.51
N THR A 28 -20.36 5.13 -7.08
CA THR A 28 -19.80 6.34 -7.73
C THR A 28 -18.38 6.65 -7.27
N GLY A 29 -17.83 5.88 -6.32
CA GLY A 29 -16.48 6.06 -5.78
C GLY A 29 -15.36 5.95 -6.83
N ARG A 30 -15.61 5.34 -8.00
CA ARG A 30 -14.67 5.35 -9.13
C ARG A 30 -14.54 6.73 -9.79
N TRP A 31 -15.59 7.55 -9.73
CA TRP A 31 -15.63 8.88 -10.33
C TRP A 31 -15.20 9.97 -9.36
N TRP A 32 -15.44 9.78 -8.06
CA TRP A 32 -14.99 10.71 -7.03
C TRP A 32 -14.47 9.99 -5.78
N GLN A 33 -13.14 10.04 -5.61
CA GLN A 33 -12.42 9.43 -4.49
C GLN A 33 -12.35 10.37 -3.28
N PHE A 34 -13.50 10.84 -2.81
CA PHE A 34 -13.56 11.80 -1.69
C PHE A 34 -13.21 11.19 -0.33
N SER A 35 -13.14 9.87 -0.24
CA SER A 35 -12.66 9.22 0.98
C SER A 35 -11.15 9.00 0.91
N PRO A 36 -10.39 9.32 1.98
CA PRO A 36 -8.93 9.21 2.01
C PRO A 36 -8.40 7.76 1.95
N SER A 37 -9.29 6.76 1.95
CA SER A 37 -8.91 5.34 1.85
C SER A 37 -9.85 4.65 0.88
N VAL A 38 -9.34 3.77 0.02
CA VAL A 38 -10.13 2.97 -0.93
C VAL A 38 -9.82 1.49 -0.73
N PHE A 39 -10.83 0.64 -0.86
CA PHE A 39 -10.64 -0.82 -0.88
C PHE A 39 -10.71 -1.31 -2.31
N LEU A 40 -9.70 -2.05 -2.74
CA LEU A 40 -9.62 -2.60 -4.09
C LEU A 40 -9.70 -4.13 -4.02
N ARG A 41 -10.47 -4.72 -4.94
CA ARG A 41 -10.41 -6.16 -5.20
C ARG A 41 -9.35 -6.42 -6.25
N CYS A 42 -8.10 -6.53 -5.82
CA CYS A 42 -7.00 -6.88 -6.70
C CYS A 42 -7.12 -8.36 -7.10
N ARG A 43 -7.08 -8.64 -8.42
CA ARG A 43 -6.92 -10.00 -8.95
C ARG A 43 -5.63 -10.04 -9.74
N ALA A 44 -4.77 -11.02 -9.47
CA ALA A 44 -3.66 -11.33 -10.36
C ALA A 44 -4.25 -11.94 -11.64
N SER A 45 -4.29 -11.17 -12.72
CA SER A 45 -4.91 -11.56 -14.00
C SER A 45 -3.93 -12.20 -14.98
N TRP A 46 -2.63 -12.24 -14.65
CA TRP A 46 -1.58 -12.67 -15.56
C TRP A 46 -0.77 -13.79 -14.93
N GLU A 47 -0.53 -14.84 -15.70
CA GLU A 47 0.52 -15.80 -15.40
C GLU A 47 1.86 -15.06 -15.51
N LYS A 48 2.50 -14.85 -14.36
CA LYS A 48 3.82 -14.24 -14.30
C LYS A 48 4.85 -15.35 -14.14
N PRO A 49 6.01 -15.26 -14.81
CA PRO A 49 7.11 -16.18 -14.53
C PRO A 49 7.47 -16.11 -13.06
N LEU A 50 7.91 -17.25 -12.51
CA LEU A 50 8.37 -17.32 -11.13
C LEU A 50 9.50 -16.29 -10.93
N ALA A 51 9.48 -15.59 -9.80
CA ALA A 51 10.58 -14.69 -9.48
C ALA A 51 11.89 -15.50 -9.36
N PRO A 52 13.02 -14.99 -9.85
CA PRO A 52 14.32 -15.60 -9.62
C PRO A 52 14.58 -15.79 -8.11
N ALA A 53 15.35 -16.83 -7.76
CA ALA A 53 15.76 -17.04 -6.38
C ALA A 53 16.51 -15.80 -5.85
N GLY A 54 16.15 -15.33 -4.66
CA GLY A 54 16.73 -14.13 -4.04
C GLY A 54 16.17 -12.79 -4.55
N ALA A 55 15.31 -12.78 -5.58
CA ALA A 55 14.72 -11.54 -6.12
C ALA A 55 13.45 -11.09 -5.39
N PHE A 56 13.34 -11.38 -4.08
CA PHE A 56 12.17 -10.98 -3.29
C PHE A 56 12.13 -9.47 -3.07
N PHE A 57 13.30 -8.85 -2.87
CA PHE A 57 13.43 -7.42 -2.64
C PHE A 57 13.95 -6.68 -3.87
N ARG A 58 13.63 -5.38 -3.93
CA ARG A 58 14.11 -4.46 -4.96
C ARG A 58 14.63 -3.20 -4.29
N CYS A 59 15.83 -2.74 -4.67
CA CYS A 59 16.40 -1.49 -4.18
C CYS A 59 15.48 -0.30 -4.51
N PRO A 60 14.99 0.46 -3.52
CA PRO A 60 14.21 1.67 -3.78
C PRO A 60 15.01 2.77 -4.50
N ALA A 61 16.33 2.81 -4.31
CA ALA A 61 17.18 3.87 -4.84
C ALA A 61 17.51 3.69 -6.34
N CYS A 62 17.83 2.47 -6.77
CA CYS A 62 18.26 2.22 -8.17
C CYS A 62 17.44 1.14 -8.88
N GLY A 63 16.55 0.43 -8.19
CA GLY A 63 15.70 -0.59 -8.79
C GLY A 63 16.35 -1.96 -9.00
N GLU A 64 17.60 -2.16 -8.57
CA GLU A 64 18.29 -3.47 -8.58
C GLU A 64 17.53 -4.51 -7.75
N ILE A 65 17.45 -5.75 -8.24
CA ILE A 65 16.72 -6.85 -7.59
C ILE A 65 17.65 -7.89 -6.95
N ALA A 66 18.92 -7.93 -7.35
CA ALA A 66 19.93 -8.83 -6.80
C ALA A 66 20.54 -8.26 -5.50
N LEU A 67 19.71 -7.98 -4.49
CA LEU A 67 20.21 -7.53 -3.19
C LEU A 67 20.93 -8.67 -2.47
N ARG A 68 22.08 -8.36 -1.86
CA ARG A 68 22.83 -9.33 -1.06
C ARG A 68 22.39 -9.24 0.39
N GLU A 69 21.92 -10.37 0.93
CA GLU A 69 21.63 -10.51 2.36
C GLU A 69 22.92 -10.53 3.17
N GLU A 70 22.95 -9.69 4.21
CA GLU A 70 23.93 -9.66 5.27
C GLU A 70 23.21 -9.79 6.62
N PRO A 71 23.93 -10.11 7.73
CA PRO A 71 23.28 -10.40 9.02
C PRO A 71 22.32 -9.31 9.52
N ASP A 72 22.62 -8.04 9.25
CA ASP A 72 21.91 -6.86 9.73
C ASP A 72 21.44 -5.92 8.60
N ALA A 73 21.55 -6.33 7.32
CA ALA A 73 21.18 -5.47 6.20
C ALA A 73 21.00 -6.21 4.86
N LEU A 74 20.42 -5.51 3.88
CA LEU A 74 20.48 -5.83 2.47
C LEU A 74 21.41 -4.84 1.76
N LEU A 75 22.50 -5.34 1.17
CA LEU A 75 23.42 -4.54 0.38
C LEU A 75 22.98 -4.55 -1.10
N CYS A 76 22.87 -3.37 -1.70
CA CYS A 76 22.59 -3.23 -3.12
C CYS A 76 23.91 -3.16 -3.92
N PRO A 77 24.20 -4.14 -4.79
CA PRO A 77 25.40 -4.10 -5.62
C PRO A 77 25.36 -3.02 -6.71
N GLY A 78 24.16 -2.61 -7.14
CA GLY A 78 24.00 -1.63 -8.21
C GLY A 78 24.29 -0.18 -7.81
N CYS A 79 24.03 0.21 -6.55
CA CYS A 79 24.25 1.59 -6.08
C CYS A 79 24.99 1.68 -4.74
N GLY A 80 25.39 0.55 -4.15
CA GLY A 80 26.10 0.50 -2.87
C GLY A 80 25.25 0.81 -1.63
N HIS A 81 23.95 1.11 -1.78
CA HIS A 81 23.08 1.35 -0.62
C HIS A 81 23.01 0.12 0.29
N ARG A 82 23.01 0.37 1.60
CA ARG A 82 22.80 -0.61 2.64
C ARG A 82 21.46 -0.35 3.33
N TRP A 83 20.55 -1.31 3.24
CA TRP A 83 19.21 -1.23 3.84
C TRP A 83 19.17 -2.06 5.12
N PRO A 84 19.14 -1.46 6.32
CA PRO A 84 19.27 -2.22 7.55
C PRO A 84 18.06 -3.13 7.80
N HIS A 85 18.32 -4.28 8.42
CA HIS A 85 17.36 -5.26 8.88
C HIS A 85 17.49 -5.37 10.40
N ARG A 86 16.46 -4.93 11.13
CA ARG A 86 16.44 -4.86 12.59
C ARG A 86 15.16 -5.50 13.11
N ASP A 87 15.29 -6.45 14.03
CA ASP A 87 14.16 -7.14 14.67
C ASP A 87 13.16 -7.76 13.69
N GLY A 88 13.65 -8.33 12.57
CA GLY A 88 12.78 -8.91 11.53
C GLY A 88 12.21 -7.89 10.53
N ILE A 89 12.55 -6.60 10.68
CA ILE A 89 11.99 -5.49 9.89
C ILE A 89 13.08 -4.92 8.97
N TYR A 90 12.83 -4.97 7.66
CA TYR A 90 13.67 -4.32 6.65
C TYR A 90 13.32 -2.84 6.54
N ASP A 91 14.32 -1.98 6.69
CA ASP A 91 14.17 -0.51 6.62
C ASP A 91 14.60 0.00 5.24
N PHE A 92 13.60 0.28 4.39
CA PHE A 92 13.76 0.81 3.05
C PHE A 92 13.48 2.32 2.98
N LYS A 93 13.67 3.05 4.07
CA LYS A 93 13.52 4.51 4.07
C LYS A 93 14.72 5.17 3.37
N PRO A 94 14.50 5.99 2.32
CA PRO A 94 15.59 6.78 1.75
C PRO A 94 16.18 7.67 2.85
N GLY A 95 17.50 7.58 3.03
CA GLY A 95 18.29 8.45 3.91
C GLY A 95 18.58 9.79 3.26
#